data_AF-A0AAE0AT32-F1
#
_entry.id   AF-A0AAE0AT32-F1
#
_cell.length_a   1.000
_cell.length_b   1.000
_cell.length_c   1.000
_cell.angle_alpha   90.00
_cell.angle_beta   90.00
_cell.angle_gamma   90.00
#
_symmetry.space_group_name_H-M   'P 1'
#
loop_
_entity.id
_entity.type
_entity.pdbx_description
1 polymer ?
#
loop_
_entity_poly.entity_id
_entity_poly.type
_entity_poly.pdbx_seq_one_letter_code
_entity_poly.pdbx_strand_id
1 'polypeptide(L)'
;MYSIKSMPTTSSVLSAYTTFTASAMLVRTVIKEVQTLTNQIIPKPIQELILSKLGGFVRNQASSQMTIIIEEFNGYSMNQLYEASEIYLRTKINPSFSRVKVSKSPKEKSLTLTINKGEKIIDEFEGIQLIWEITTKDDKDLSNHDVTKNRVIELSFDKKYMELVLTTYLSHVMETSDVIREENKVVKLYALGHFGGEGNRGAWGSTSLDHPATFDKIAMDPILKQNLIDDLDRFVRRRDFYRRVGKAWKRGYLLYGPPGTGKSSLIAAMANYLKFNVYDLELASISSNSKLRNLLVSTSNRSILVIEDIDCSVELQDRQSSRILDHSNSSQVG
;
A
#
# COMPACT_ATOMS: atom_id res chain seq x y z
N MET A 1 7.01 -11.34 41.40
CA MET A 1 6.20 -12.53 41.10
C MET A 1 4.92 -12.05 40.41
N TYR A 2 4.94 -11.89 39.08
CA TYR A 2 3.74 -11.58 38.30
C TYR A 2 3.76 -12.36 36.99
N SER A 3 2.65 -13.06 36.77
CA SER A 3 2.43 -14.13 35.81
C SER A 3 2.40 -13.64 34.37
N ILE A 4 3.18 -14.28 33.50
CA ILE A 4 3.09 -14.12 32.04
C ILE A 4 1.80 -14.82 31.59
N LYS A 5 0.81 -14.03 31.13
CA LYS A 5 -0.33 -14.57 30.38
C LYS A 5 0.17 -14.97 28.99
N SER A 6 0.18 -16.27 28.71
CA SER A 6 0.45 -16.85 27.39
C SER A 6 -0.57 -16.35 26.36
N MET A 7 -0.12 -15.67 25.31
CA MET A 7 -0.93 -15.44 24.10
C MET A 7 -0.97 -16.72 23.25
N PRO A 8 -2.06 -16.97 22.52
CA PRO A 8 -2.35 -18.29 22.01
C PRO A 8 -1.58 -18.57 20.71
N THR A 9 -1.15 -19.82 20.56
CA THR A 9 -0.35 -20.32 19.44
C THR A 9 -1.15 -20.27 18.14
N THR A 10 -0.47 -20.08 17.00
CA THR A 10 -1.01 -19.94 15.62
C THR A 10 -2.10 -20.95 15.21
N SER A 11 -2.20 -22.10 15.88
CA SER A 11 -3.28 -23.07 15.74
C SER A 11 -4.66 -22.55 16.19
N SER A 12 -4.74 -21.68 17.21
CA SER A 12 -6.01 -21.13 17.70
C SER A 12 -6.60 -20.08 16.75
N VAL A 13 -5.75 -19.37 16.02
CA VAL A 13 -6.15 -18.40 15.00
C VAL A 13 -6.72 -19.15 13.80
N LEU A 14 -6.07 -20.23 13.38
CA LEU A 14 -6.56 -21.07 12.29
C LEU A 14 -7.90 -21.75 12.66
N SER A 15 -8.04 -22.25 13.89
CA SER A 15 -9.31 -22.84 14.35
C SER A 15 -10.44 -21.81 14.38
N ALA A 16 -10.18 -20.59 14.86
CA ALA A 16 -11.17 -19.50 14.85
C ALA A 16 -11.61 -19.11 13.42
N TYR A 17 -10.67 -19.06 12.47
CA TYR A 17 -10.99 -18.83 11.05
C TYR A 17 -11.80 -19.97 10.43
N THR A 18 -11.51 -21.24 10.78
CA THR A 18 -12.31 -22.39 10.30
C THR A 18 -13.71 -22.44 10.94
N THR A 19 -13.85 -22.08 12.23
CA THR A 19 -15.16 -22.00 12.89
C THR A 19 -16.00 -20.84 12.33
N PHE A 20 -15.37 -19.70 12.00
CA PHE A 20 -16.04 -18.53 11.41
C PHE A 20 -16.50 -18.77 9.97
N THR A 21 -15.70 -19.49 9.17
CA THR A 21 -16.08 -19.84 7.79
C THR A 21 -17.18 -20.90 7.78
N ALA A 22 -17.13 -21.90 8.66
CA ALA A 22 -18.19 -22.91 8.80
C ALA A 22 -19.53 -22.31 9.27
N SER A 23 -19.52 -21.39 10.24
CA SER A 23 -20.72 -20.71 10.70
C SER A 23 -21.30 -19.76 9.64
N ALA A 24 -20.47 -19.04 8.89
CA ALA A 24 -20.92 -18.20 7.78
C ALA A 24 -21.51 -19.03 6.62
N MET A 25 -20.98 -20.23 6.36
CA MET A 25 -21.56 -21.16 5.38
C MET A 25 -22.91 -21.69 5.83
N LEU A 26 -23.07 -22.07 7.10
CA LEU A 26 -24.36 -22.51 7.64
C LEU A 26 -25.41 -21.39 7.61
N VAL A 27 -25.04 -20.15 7.95
CA VAL A 27 -25.93 -18.98 7.86
C VAL A 27 -26.32 -18.71 6.40
N ARG A 28 -25.38 -18.80 5.45
CA ARG A 28 -25.70 -18.68 4.02
C ARG A 28 -26.64 -19.78 3.52
N THR A 29 -26.49 -21.01 4.01
CA THR A 29 -27.38 -22.13 3.66
C THR A 29 -28.79 -21.90 4.21
N VAL A 30 -28.91 -21.48 5.47
CA VAL A 30 -30.21 -21.15 6.09
C VAL A 30 -30.87 -19.95 5.37
N ILE A 31 -30.11 -18.91 5.03
CA ILE A 31 -30.64 -17.76 4.27
C ILE A 31 -31.10 -18.18 2.87
N LYS A 32 -30.35 -19.05 2.18
CA LYS A 32 -30.78 -19.59 0.88
C LYS A 32 -32.05 -20.42 1.00
N GLU A 33 -32.17 -21.28 2.01
CA GLU A 33 -33.36 -22.08 2.24
C GLU A 33 -34.58 -21.20 2.58
N VAL A 34 -34.41 -20.19 3.42
CA VAL A 34 -35.45 -19.20 3.75
C VAL A 34 -35.85 -18.38 2.52
N GLN A 35 -34.90 -18.00 1.66
CA GLN A 35 -35.15 -17.30 0.39
C GLN A 35 -35.87 -18.19 -0.63
N THR A 36 -35.53 -19.48 -0.70
CA THR A 36 -36.24 -20.43 -1.57
C THR A 36 -37.66 -20.71 -1.09
N LEU A 37 -37.90 -20.77 0.23
CA LEU A 37 -39.26 -20.90 0.78
C LEU A 37 -40.08 -19.61 0.59
N THR A 38 -39.49 -18.43 0.80
CA THR A 38 -40.22 -17.15 0.64
C THR A 38 -40.59 -16.85 -0.81
N ASN A 39 -39.77 -17.27 -1.78
CA ASN A 39 -40.09 -17.16 -3.21
C ASN A 39 -41.23 -18.08 -3.67
N GLN A 40 -41.58 -19.12 -2.91
CA GLN A 40 -42.74 -19.98 -3.21
C GLN A 40 -44.03 -19.50 -2.53
N ILE A 41 -43.94 -18.66 -1.49
CA ILE A 41 -45.09 -18.26 -0.65
C ILE A 41 -45.61 -16.86 -0.99
N ILE A 42 -44.79 -15.98 -1.59
CA ILE A 42 -45.17 -14.59 -1.84
C ILE A 42 -45.28 -14.30 -3.35
N PRO A 43 -46.50 -14.14 -3.90
CA PRO A 43 -46.73 -13.78 -5.29
C PRO A 43 -46.08 -12.44 -5.69
N LYS A 44 -45.44 -12.41 -6.88
CA LYS A 44 -44.76 -11.23 -7.46
C LYS A 44 -45.51 -9.88 -7.37
N PRO A 45 -46.84 -9.78 -7.58
CA PRO A 45 -47.53 -8.49 -7.46
C PRO A 45 -47.52 -7.93 -6.02
N ILE A 46 -47.39 -8.79 -5.00
CA ILE A 46 -47.27 -8.36 -3.60
C ILE A 46 -45.86 -7.82 -3.31
N GLN A 47 -44.83 -8.36 -3.95
CA GLN A 47 -43.45 -7.85 -3.82
C GLN A 47 -43.34 -6.41 -4.38
N GLU A 48 -43.97 -6.14 -5.52
CA GLU A 48 -44.02 -4.79 -6.09
C GLU A 48 -44.88 -3.82 -5.26
N LEU A 49 -45.96 -4.31 -4.64
CA LEU A 49 -46.79 -3.52 -3.73
C LEU A 49 -46.05 -3.18 -2.42
N ILE A 50 -45.24 -4.11 -1.90
CA ILE A 50 -44.40 -3.90 -0.72
C ILE A 50 -43.28 -2.91 -1.04
N LEU A 51 -42.58 -3.06 -2.17
CA LEU A 51 -41.52 -2.13 -2.60
C LEU A 51 -42.05 -0.72 -2.88
N SER A 52 -43.23 -0.59 -3.51
CA SER A 52 -43.85 0.71 -3.77
C SER A 52 -44.39 1.39 -2.51
N LYS A 53 -44.88 0.63 -1.51
CA LYS A 53 -45.27 1.19 -0.21
C LYS A 53 -44.10 1.46 0.73
N LEU A 54 -43.03 0.68 0.69
CA LEU A 54 -41.77 0.98 1.40
C LEU A 54 -41.10 2.25 0.83
N GLY A 55 -41.17 2.46 -0.49
CA GLY A 55 -40.74 3.71 -1.12
C GLY A 55 -41.57 4.95 -0.72
N GLY A 56 -42.81 4.75 -0.27
CA GLY A 56 -43.72 5.82 0.18
C GLY A 56 -43.69 6.13 1.69
N PHE A 57 -43.14 5.24 2.52
CA PHE A 57 -43.13 5.40 3.99
C PHE A 57 -41.93 6.18 4.55
N VAL A 58 -40.97 6.55 3.70
CA VAL A 58 -39.75 7.29 4.12
C VAL A 58 -39.96 8.83 4.12
N ARG A 59 -41.10 9.34 3.67
CA ARG A 59 -41.29 10.78 3.43
C ARG A 59 -41.79 11.60 4.64
N ASN A 60 -41.70 11.11 5.88
CA ASN A 60 -42.13 11.88 7.06
C ASN A 60 -41.34 11.61 8.36
N GLN A 61 -40.03 11.41 8.26
CA GLN A 61 -39.10 11.70 9.36
C GLN A 61 -38.04 12.66 8.82
N ALA A 62 -37.85 13.79 9.48
CA ALA A 62 -36.74 14.69 9.17
C ALA A 62 -35.42 13.89 9.12
N SER A 63 -34.75 13.95 7.96
CA SER A 63 -33.67 13.09 7.50
C SER A 63 -32.67 12.68 8.59
N SER A 64 -32.76 11.42 9.04
CA SER A 64 -31.73 10.78 9.88
C SER A 64 -30.58 10.22 9.03
N GLN A 65 -30.57 10.44 7.71
CA GLN A 65 -29.48 10.02 6.83
C GLN A 65 -28.41 11.13 6.75
N MET A 66 -27.16 10.72 6.91
CA MET A 66 -25.95 11.53 6.75
C MET A 66 -25.22 11.07 5.49
N THR A 67 -24.67 12.01 4.72
CA THR A 67 -23.82 11.73 3.57
C THR A 67 -22.50 12.48 3.72
N ILE A 68 -21.39 11.75 3.65
CA ILE A 68 -20.04 12.29 3.58
C ILE A 68 -19.65 12.37 2.10
N ILE A 69 -19.12 13.52 1.69
CA ILE A 69 -18.64 13.77 0.34
C ILE A 69 -17.11 13.66 0.37
N ILE A 70 -16.57 12.75 -0.42
CA ILE A 70 -15.13 12.53 -0.57
C ILE A 70 -14.77 12.92 -2.00
N GLU A 71 -14.17 14.09 -2.15
CA GLU A 71 -13.76 14.63 -3.46
C GLU A 71 -12.44 13.99 -3.91
N GLU A 72 -12.29 13.77 -5.22
CA GLU A 72 -11.09 13.19 -5.84
C GLU A 72 -9.83 14.01 -5.53
N PHE A 73 -9.94 15.33 -5.58
CA PHE A 73 -8.85 16.24 -5.25
C PHE A 73 -9.15 17.04 -3.99
N ASN A 74 -8.13 17.23 -3.17
CA ASN A 74 -8.10 18.24 -2.11
C ASN A 74 -7.12 19.34 -2.55
N GLY A 75 -7.68 20.42 -3.13
CA GLY A 75 -6.90 21.46 -3.79
C GLY A 75 -6.14 20.92 -5.01
N TYR A 76 -4.82 21.05 -5.02
CA TYR A 76 -3.95 20.54 -6.10
C TYR A 76 -3.43 19.11 -5.86
N SER A 77 -3.82 18.48 -4.75
CA SER A 77 -3.35 17.15 -4.37
C SER A 77 -4.47 16.13 -4.46
N MET A 78 -4.14 14.90 -4.86
CA MET A 78 -5.09 13.79 -4.82
C MET A 78 -5.49 13.50 -3.38
N ASN A 79 -6.79 13.31 -3.13
CA ASN A 79 -7.30 13.01 -1.81
C ASN A 79 -6.97 11.55 -1.45
N GLN A 80 -6.16 11.37 -0.39
CA GLN A 80 -5.75 10.04 0.06
C GLN A 80 -6.93 9.15 0.47
N LEU A 81 -8.00 9.75 1.03
CA LEU A 81 -9.19 9.00 1.41
C LEU A 81 -9.96 8.54 0.16
N TYR A 82 -9.97 9.35 -0.91
CA TYR A 82 -10.58 8.98 -2.18
C TYR A 82 -9.85 7.77 -2.79
N GLU A 83 -8.51 7.84 -2.90
CA GLU A 83 -7.70 6.73 -3.42
C GLU A 83 -7.89 5.45 -2.59
N ALA A 84 -7.86 5.57 -1.26
CA ALA A 84 -8.08 4.46 -0.34
C ALA A 84 -9.47 3.83 -0.54
N SER A 85 -10.51 4.66 -0.69
CA SER A 85 -11.88 4.22 -0.92
C SER A 85 -12.00 3.49 -2.26
N GLU A 86 -11.42 4.01 -3.35
CA GLU A 86 -11.43 3.32 -4.64
C GLU A 86 -10.78 1.94 -4.60
N ILE A 87 -9.70 1.77 -3.83
CA ILE A 87 -9.03 0.47 -3.65
C ILE A 87 -9.88 -0.47 -2.80
N TYR A 88 -10.43 0.02 -1.68
CA TYR A 88 -11.26 -0.75 -0.77
C TYR A 88 -12.51 -1.28 -1.47
N LEU A 89 -13.22 -0.42 -2.21
CA LEU A 89 -14.48 -0.76 -2.86
C LEU A 89 -14.32 -1.84 -3.94
N ARG A 90 -13.12 -2.04 -4.50
CA ARG A 90 -12.85 -3.16 -5.43
C ARG A 90 -13.11 -4.52 -4.77
N THR A 91 -12.90 -4.63 -3.46
CA THR A 91 -13.16 -5.86 -2.71
C THR A 91 -14.65 -6.14 -2.49
N LYS A 92 -15.49 -5.13 -2.68
CA LYS A 92 -16.95 -5.19 -2.46
C LYS A 92 -17.73 -5.37 -3.77
N ILE A 93 -17.03 -5.53 -4.88
CA ILE A 93 -17.66 -5.80 -6.18
C ILE A 93 -18.32 -7.18 -6.15
N ASN A 94 -19.60 -7.22 -6.49
CA ASN A 94 -20.38 -8.44 -6.52
C ASN A 94 -20.93 -8.74 -7.94
N PRO A 95 -21.32 -9.99 -8.25
CA PRO A 95 -21.87 -10.34 -9.56
C PRO A 95 -23.23 -9.70 -9.90
N SER A 96 -23.89 -9.03 -8.94
CA SER A 96 -25.16 -8.35 -9.17
C SER A 96 -24.99 -6.94 -9.76
N PHE A 97 -23.75 -6.45 -9.87
CA PHE A 97 -23.46 -5.18 -10.52
C PHE A 97 -23.70 -5.27 -12.02
N SER A 98 -24.36 -4.25 -12.56
CA SER A 98 -24.77 -4.22 -13.95
C SER A 98 -23.60 -3.87 -14.88
N ARG A 99 -22.64 -3.08 -14.40
CA ARG A 99 -21.53 -2.55 -15.20
C ARG A 99 -20.28 -2.35 -14.34
N VAL A 100 -19.26 -3.16 -14.58
CA VAL A 100 -17.92 -3.01 -13.94
C VAL A 100 -16.90 -2.55 -14.99
N LYS A 101 -16.06 -1.58 -14.64
CA LYS A 101 -14.89 -1.19 -15.43
C LYS A 101 -13.74 -2.13 -15.10
N VAL A 102 -13.05 -2.63 -16.12
CA VAL A 102 -11.90 -3.53 -15.95
C VAL A 102 -10.68 -2.90 -16.60
N SER A 103 -9.55 -2.90 -15.91
CA SER A 103 -8.25 -2.50 -16.44
C SER A 103 -7.19 -3.51 -16.06
N LYS A 104 -6.18 -3.69 -16.91
CA LYS A 104 -4.99 -4.48 -16.63
C LYS A 104 -3.78 -3.69 -17.07
N SER A 105 -2.97 -3.23 -16.14
CA SER A 105 -1.65 -2.71 -16.52
C SER A 105 -0.73 -3.89 -16.87
N PRO A 106 0.22 -3.75 -17.81
CA PRO A 106 1.11 -4.84 -18.25
C PRO A 106 1.87 -5.53 -17.11
N LYS A 107 1.98 -4.87 -15.97
CA LYS A 107 2.79 -5.24 -14.80
C LYS A 107 1.95 -5.60 -13.56
N GLU A 108 0.62 -5.53 -13.64
CA GLU A 108 -0.29 -5.97 -12.58
C GLU A 108 -0.59 -7.47 -12.71
N LYS A 109 -0.40 -8.21 -11.62
CA LYS A 109 -0.64 -9.66 -11.58
C LYS A 109 -2.13 -9.99 -11.79
N SER A 110 -3.02 -9.18 -11.23
CA SER A 110 -4.47 -9.33 -11.31
C SER A 110 -5.12 -8.28 -12.25
N LEU A 111 -6.37 -8.52 -12.63
CA LEU A 111 -7.23 -7.52 -13.25
C LEU A 111 -7.66 -6.51 -12.19
N THR A 112 -7.53 -5.22 -12.48
CA THR A 112 -8.08 -4.15 -11.66
C THR A 112 -9.54 -3.91 -12.06
N LEU A 113 -10.46 -4.19 -11.13
CA LEU A 113 -11.88 -3.90 -11.28
C LEU A 113 -12.18 -2.53 -10.64
N THR A 114 -12.88 -1.66 -11.35
CA THR A 114 -13.32 -0.33 -10.88
C THR A 114 -14.82 -0.20 -11.11
N ILE A 115 -15.52 0.44 -10.17
CA ILE A 115 -16.98 0.57 -10.23
C ILE A 115 -17.35 1.69 -11.22
N ASN A 116 -18.46 1.49 -11.94
CA ASN A 116 -18.98 2.49 -12.87
C ASN A 116 -19.80 3.56 -12.15
N LYS A 117 -19.93 4.74 -12.77
CA LYS A 117 -20.67 5.89 -12.21
C LYS A 117 -22.13 5.50 -11.90
N GLY A 118 -22.61 5.85 -10.70
CA GLY A 118 -24.01 5.71 -10.27
C GLY A 118 -24.40 4.31 -9.75
N GLU A 119 -23.47 3.37 -9.67
CA GLU A 119 -23.73 2.11 -8.97
C GLU A 119 -23.55 2.29 -7.46
N LYS A 120 -24.53 1.79 -6.70
CA LYS A 120 -24.53 1.81 -5.23
C LYS A 120 -23.94 0.52 -4.69
N ILE A 121 -22.96 0.65 -3.80
CA ILE A 121 -22.33 -0.47 -3.09
C ILE A 121 -22.81 -0.42 -1.66
N ILE A 122 -23.45 -1.49 -1.23
CA ILE A 122 -23.86 -1.65 0.17
C ILE A 122 -22.75 -2.40 0.88
N ASP A 123 -22.16 -1.77 1.88
CA ASP A 123 -21.21 -2.36 2.80
C ASP A 123 -21.86 -2.52 4.18
N GLU A 124 -21.41 -3.52 4.92
CA GLU A 124 -21.85 -3.78 6.28
C GLU A 124 -20.64 -3.79 7.21
N PHE A 125 -20.67 -2.93 8.23
CA PHE A 125 -19.60 -2.81 9.22
C PHE A 125 -20.21 -2.72 10.62
N GLU A 126 -19.87 -3.67 11.49
CA GLU A 126 -20.39 -3.74 12.87
C GLU A 126 -21.93 -3.63 12.96
N GLY A 127 -22.64 -4.22 11.99
CA GLY A 127 -24.11 -4.20 11.91
C GLY A 127 -24.70 -2.89 11.36
N ILE A 128 -23.87 -1.98 10.85
CA ILE A 128 -24.28 -0.73 10.20
C ILE A 128 -24.21 -0.92 8.69
N GLN A 129 -25.27 -0.50 8.00
CA GLN A 129 -25.28 -0.44 6.55
C GLN A 129 -24.74 0.91 6.07
N LEU A 130 -23.72 0.85 5.21
CA LEU A 130 -23.12 2.01 4.56
C LEU A 130 -23.29 1.89 3.06
N ILE A 131 -23.69 2.98 2.42
CA ILE A 131 -23.95 3.02 0.98
C ILE A 131 -22.91 3.91 0.33
N TRP A 132 -22.09 3.34 -0.54
CA TRP A 132 -21.14 4.05 -1.35
C TRP A 132 -21.68 4.26 -2.76
N GLU A 133 -21.51 5.47 -3.29
CA GLU A 133 -21.89 5.80 -4.66
C GLU A 133 -20.80 6.67 -5.30
N ILE A 134 -20.36 6.32 -6.51
CA ILE A 134 -19.42 7.14 -7.27
C ILE A 134 -20.22 8.05 -8.22
N THR A 135 -20.16 9.35 -7.98
CA THR A 135 -20.84 10.38 -8.77
C THR A 135 -19.82 11.27 -9.47
N THR A 136 -20.28 12.13 -10.38
CA THR A 136 -19.45 13.23 -10.91
C THR A 136 -20.18 14.52 -10.65
N LYS A 137 -19.47 15.52 -10.13
CA LYS A 137 -19.98 16.88 -10.12
C LYS A 137 -19.64 17.52 -11.46
N ASP A 138 -20.64 18.09 -12.11
CA ASP A 138 -20.43 18.99 -13.23
C ASP A 138 -20.15 20.37 -12.63
N ASP A 139 -18.90 20.83 -12.73
CA ASP A 139 -18.57 22.21 -12.35
C ASP A 139 -19.04 23.12 -13.48
N LYS A 140 -20.06 23.94 -13.23
CA LYS A 140 -20.65 24.83 -14.25
C LYS A 140 -19.92 26.14 -14.41
N ASP A 141 -18.90 26.40 -13.60
CA ASP A 141 -18.15 27.65 -13.62
C ASP A 141 -16.72 27.41 -14.07
N LEU A 142 -16.46 27.68 -15.36
CA LEU A 142 -15.29 28.41 -15.90
C LEU A 142 -15.19 28.18 -17.40
N SER A 143 -15.30 29.28 -18.14
CA SER A 143 -15.00 29.39 -19.56
C SER A 143 -13.54 29.04 -19.86
N ASN A 144 -13.27 27.78 -20.25
CA ASN A 144 -12.26 27.38 -21.23
C ASN A 144 -12.31 25.87 -21.47
N HIS A 145 -11.86 25.43 -22.64
CA HIS A 145 -12.07 24.12 -23.28
C HIS A 145 -11.52 22.85 -22.59
N ASP A 146 -11.78 22.63 -21.30
CA ASP A 146 -11.64 21.29 -20.71
C ASP A 146 -12.60 21.14 -19.52
N VAL A 147 -13.73 20.45 -19.73
CA VAL A 147 -14.64 20.10 -18.63
C VAL A 147 -14.00 18.96 -17.86
N THR A 148 -13.14 19.29 -16.88
CA THR A 148 -12.67 18.31 -15.91
C THR A 148 -13.85 17.90 -15.03
N LYS A 149 -14.49 16.79 -15.37
CA LYS A 149 -15.53 16.17 -14.55
C LYS A 149 -14.87 15.68 -13.26
N ASN A 150 -15.05 16.42 -12.17
CA ASN A 150 -14.53 16.01 -10.87
C ASN A 150 -15.34 14.83 -10.35
N ARG A 151 -14.67 13.70 -10.13
CA ARG A 151 -15.31 12.52 -9.54
C ARG A 151 -15.44 12.71 -8.03
N VAL A 152 -16.53 12.19 -7.50
CA VAL A 152 -16.83 12.29 -6.08
C VAL A 152 -17.32 10.93 -5.62
N ILE A 153 -16.91 10.55 -4.42
CA ILE A 153 -17.45 9.38 -3.73
C ILE A 153 -18.36 9.89 -2.61
N GLU A 154 -19.62 9.46 -2.66
CA GLU A 154 -20.62 9.74 -1.63
C GLU A 154 -20.78 8.52 -0.73
N LEU A 155 -20.62 8.73 0.58
CA LEU A 155 -20.79 7.71 1.61
C LEU A 155 -22.00 8.07 2.46
N SER A 156 -23.08 7.30 2.33
CA SER A 156 -24.36 7.55 3.02
C SER A 156 -24.67 6.50 4.09
N PHE A 157 -25.12 6.95 5.27
CA PHE A 157 -25.41 6.10 6.44
C PHE A 157 -26.36 6.81 7.42
N ASP A 158 -26.82 6.12 8.47
CA ASP A 158 -27.63 6.73 9.54
C ASP A 158 -26.78 7.65 10.42
N LYS A 159 -27.20 8.92 10.54
CA LYS A 159 -26.51 10.00 11.26
C LYS A 159 -26.12 9.64 12.69
N LYS A 160 -26.85 8.76 13.37
CA LYS A 160 -26.49 8.32 14.73
C LYS A 160 -25.13 7.63 14.82
N TYR A 161 -24.60 7.13 13.70
CA TYR A 161 -23.29 6.46 13.63
C TYR A 161 -22.17 7.37 13.13
N MET A 162 -22.40 8.67 12.97
CA MET A 162 -21.41 9.61 12.41
C MET A 162 -20.02 9.52 13.06
N GLU A 163 -19.94 9.48 14.39
CA GLU A 163 -18.67 9.40 15.10
C GLU A 163 -17.94 8.08 14.84
N LEU A 164 -18.67 6.96 14.89
CA LEU A 164 -18.10 5.64 14.60
C LEU A 164 -17.62 5.54 13.15
N VAL A 165 -18.37 6.11 12.21
CA VAL A 165 -18.00 6.11 10.79
C VAL A 165 -16.71 6.91 10.57
N LEU A 166 -16.63 8.13 11.11
CA LEU A 166 -15.47 9.01 10.92
C LEU A 166 -14.19 8.48 11.60
N THR A 167 -14.31 7.88 12.79
CA THR A 167 -13.15 7.46 13.59
C THR A 167 -12.72 6.02 13.33
N THR A 168 -13.68 5.12 13.12
CA THR A 168 -13.44 3.67 13.07
C THR A 168 -13.58 3.13 11.65
N TYR A 169 -14.70 3.40 10.98
CA TYR A 169 -14.95 2.82 9.65
C TYR A 169 -14.01 3.39 8.59
N LEU A 170 -13.86 4.71 8.49
CA LEU A 170 -12.94 5.30 7.51
C LEU A 170 -11.48 4.90 7.78
N SER A 171 -11.08 4.77 9.05
CA SER A 171 -9.77 4.21 9.42
C SER A 171 -9.61 2.77 8.93
N HIS A 172 -10.64 1.93 9.09
CA HIS A 172 -10.63 0.56 8.57
C HIS A 172 -10.52 0.51 7.04
N VAL A 173 -11.23 1.39 6.33
CA VAL A 173 -11.13 1.53 4.87
C VAL A 173 -9.70 1.88 4.46
N MET A 174 -9.09 2.87 5.13
CA MET A 174 -7.69 3.26 4.87
C MET A 174 -6.71 2.13 5.16
N GLU A 175 -6.81 1.46 6.32
CA GLU A 175 -5.92 0.36 6.69
C GLU A 175 -6.05 -0.83 5.73
N THR A 176 -7.28 -1.20 5.38
CA THR A 176 -7.54 -2.28 4.42
C THR A 176 -6.99 -1.94 3.03
N SER A 177 -7.16 -0.69 2.59
CA SER A 177 -6.60 -0.23 1.32
C SER A 177 -5.07 -0.28 1.31
N ASP A 178 -4.43 0.03 2.45
CA ASP A 178 -2.98 -0.03 2.61
C ASP A 178 -2.47 -1.47 2.52
N VAL A 179 -3.18 -2.43 3.10
CA VAL A 179 -2.88 -3.86 2.98
C VAL A 179 -2.96 -4.30 1.52
N ILE A 180 -4.06 -3.99 0.83
CA ILE A 180 -4.26 -4.34 -0.59
C ILE A 180 -3.18 -3.70 -1.48
N ARG A 181 -2.81 -2.45 -1.19
CA ARG A 181 -1.76 -1.74 -1.93
C ARG A 181 -0.40 -2.38 -1.72
N GLU A 182 -0.09 -2.84 -0.51
CA GLU A 182 1.17 -3.51 -0.21
C GLU A 182 1.22 -4.92 -0.82
N GLU A 183 0.11 -5.67 -0.81
CA GLU A 183 0.02 -6.98 -1.46
C GLU A 183 0.23 -6.91 -2.98
N ASN A 184 -0.36 -5.90 -3.63
CA ASN A 184 -0.24 -5.70 -5.07
C ASN A 184 1.00 -4.89 -5.48
N LYS A 185 1.82 -4.46 -4.51
CA LYS A 185 2.97 -3.60 -4.78
C LYS A 185 3.99 -4.32 -5.66
N VAL A 186 4.24 -3.72 -6.83
CA VAL A 186 5.36 -4.07 -7.70
C VAL A 186 6.59 -3.33 -7.19
N VAL A 187 7.61 -4.10 -6.78
CA VAL A 187 8.89 -3.53 -6.34
C VAL A 187 9.55 -2.84 -7.52
N LYS A 188 10.04 -1.62 -7.31
CA LYS A 188 10.76 -0.84 -8.33
C LYS A 188 12.25 -0.77 -8.03
N LEU A 189 13.05 -0.78 -9.09
CA LEU A 189 14.47 -0.44 -9.07
C LEU A 189 14.64 0.99 -9.57
N TYR A 190 15.30 1.81 -8.77
CA TYR A 190 15.65 3.18 -9.06
C TYR A 190 17.15 3.29 -9.25
N ALA A 191 17.59 3.95 -10.31
CA ALA A 191 19.00 4.17 -10.60
C ALA A 191 19.20 5.58 -11.15
N LEU A 192 20.43 6.07 -11.03
CA LEU A 192 20.85 7.36 -11.57
C LEU A 192 20.92 7.28 -13.10
N GLY A 193 19.96 7.92 -13.80
CA GLY A 193 19.90 7.92 -15.25
C GLY A 193 18.49 8.08 -15.79
N HIS A 194 18.36 8.47 -17.07
CA HIS A 194 17.08 8.61 -17.76
C HIS A 194 16.49 7.24 -18.15
N PHE A 195 16.02 6.47 -17.17
CA PHE A 195 15.13 5.35 -17.43
C PHE A 195 13.70 5.88 -17.72
N GLY A 196 13.49 6.43 -18.92
CA GLY A 196 12.21 6.51 -19.65
C GLY A 196 11.18 7.61 -19.34
N GLY A 197 10.78 8.34 -20.39
CA GLY A 197 9.46 8.98 -20.56
C GLY A 197 9.37 10.48 -20.25
N GLU A 198 8.94 11.27 -21.25
CA GLU A 198 8.56 12.69 -21.11
C GLU A 198 7.57 12.88 -19.95
N GLY A 199 8.07 13.28 -18.77
CA GLY A 199 7.22 13.57 -17.62
C GLY A 199 7.89 13.35 -16.27
N ASN A 200 8.86 12.44 -16.16
CA ASN A 200 9.49 12.13 -14.87
C ASN A 200 10.73 12.99 -14.63
N ARG A 201 10.54 14.26 -14.25
CA ARG A 201 11.62 15.20 -13.86
C ARG A 201 12.20 14.90 -12.46
N GLY A 202 12.29 13.63 -12.07
CA GLY A 202 12.86 13.20 -10.79
C GLY A 202 14.36 12.96 -10.88
N ALA A 203 15.06 13.04 -9.75
CA ALA A 203 16.49 12.70 -9.68
C ALA A 203 16.78 11.20 -9.93
N TRP A 204 15.73 10.36 -9.90
CA TRP A 204 15.78 8.91 -10.05
C TRP A 204 14.99 8.44 -11.27
N GLY A 205 15.63 7.69 -12.17
CA GLY A 205 14.94 6.86 -13.17
C GLY A 205 14.44 5.58 -12.52
N SER A 206 13.33 5.02 -12.98
CA SER A 206 12.73 3.83 -12.34
C SER A 206 12.28 2.78 -13.33
N THR A 207 12.53 1.51 -12.99
CA THR A 207 11.98 0.34 -13.69
C THR A 207 11.38 -0.65 -12.69
N SER A 208 10.63 -1.63 -13.19
CA SER A 208 10.14 -2.74 -12.36
C SER A 208 11.31 -3.65 -11.99
N LEU A 209 11.42 -4.02 -10.72
CA LEU A 209 12.38 -5.01 -10.27
C LEU A 209 11.78 -6.41 -10.44
N ASP A 210 12.01 -7.01 -11.60
CA ASP A 210 11.57 -8.38 -11.91
C ASP A 210 12.69 -9.40 -11.63
N HIS A 211 13.29 -9.33 -10.44
CA HIS A 211 14.39 -10.22 -10.06
C HIS A 211 13.84 -11.52 -9.42
N PRO A 212 14.26 -12.72 -9.88
CA PRO A 212 13.67 -13.99 -9.43
C PRO A 212 14.08 -14.44 -8.03
N ALA A 213 15.06 -13.78 -7.41
CA ALA A 213 15.61 -14.16 -6.11
C ALA A 213 14.61 -13.98 -4.96
N THR A 214 14.53 -15.01 -4.13
CA THR A 214 13.80 -15.06 -2.86
C THR A 214 14.70 -15.73 -1.83
N PHE A 215 14.38 -15.60 -0.53
CA PHE A 215 15.14 -16.28 0.52
C PHE A 215 15.16 -17.82 0.34
N ASP A 216 14.12 -18.39 -0.27
CA ASP A 216 14.06 -19.82 -0.59
C ASP A 216 15.07 -20.24 -1.66
N LYS A 217 15.28 -19.37 -2.66
CA LYS A 217 16.17 -19.65 -3.80
C LYS A 217 17.63 -19.30 -3.55
N ILE A 218 17.92 -18.48 -2.53
CA ILE A 218 19.30 -18.11 -2.19
C ILE A 218 19.98 -19.23 -1.40
N ALA A 219 21.11 -19.70 -1.90
CA ALA A 219 22.01 -20.58 -1.17
C ALA A 219 22.90 -19.76 -0.23
N MET A 220 22.73 -19.95 1.07
CA MET A 220 23.58 -19.39 2.13
C MET A 220 23.41 -20.22 3.40
N ASP A 221 24.24 -19.96 4.41
CA ASP A 221 24.12 -20.61 5.71
C ASP A 221 22.70 -20.45 6.29
N PRO A 222 22.01 -21.55 6.67
CA PRO A 222 20.62 -21.50 7.15
C PRO A 222 20.43 -20.65 8.42
N ILE A 223 21.41 -20.67 9.32
CA ILE A 223 21.35 -19.91 10.57
C ILE A 223 21.46 -18.42 10.26
N LEU A 224 22.41 -18.04 9.42
CA LEU A 224 22.57 -16.66 8.95
C LEU A 224 21.32 -16.16 8.19
N LYS A 225 20.73 -17.02 7.34
CA LYS A 225 19.49 -16.71 6.62
C LYS A 225 18.35 -16.40 7.59
N GLN A 226 18.14 -17.27 8.58
CA GLN A 226 17.08 -17.07 9.57
C GLN A 226 17.30 -15.81 10.41
N ASN A 227 18.54 -15.59 10.88
CA ASN A 227 18.88 -14.39 11.63
C ASN A 227 18.62 -13.10 10.84
N LEU A 228 18.90 -13.09 9.54
CA LEU A 228 18.62 -11.96 8.66
C LEU A 228 17.11 -11.74 8.51
N ILE A 229 16.33 -12.80 8.26
CA ILE A 229 14.86 -12.72 8.16
C ILE A 229 14.25 -12.18 9.46
N ASP A 230 14.67 -12.71 10.60
CA ASP A 230 14.18 -12.29 11.92
C ASP A 230 14.49 -10.82 12.20
N ASP A 231 15.67 -10.34 11.79
CA ASP A 231 16.06 -8.94 11.92
C ASP A 231 15.23 -8.02 11.00
N LEU A 232 14.96 -8.44 9.77
CA LEU A 232 14.09 -7.72 8.84
C LEU A 232 12.66 -7.60 9.40
N ASP A 233 12.10 -8.69 9.90
CA ASP A 233 10.76 -8.68 10.53
C ASP A 233 10.73 -7.81 11.79
N ARG A 234 11.81 -7.86 12.58
CA ARG A 234 11.96 -7.01 13.77
C ARG A 234 12.07 -5.53 13.39
N PHE A 235 12.78 -5.20 12.31
CA PHE A 235 12.91 -3.85 11.80
C PHE A 235 11.54 -3.29 11.37
N VAL A 236 10.76 -4.06 10.61
CA VAL A 236 9.42 -3.66 10.15
C VAL A 236 8.46 -3.44 11.31
N ARG A 237 8.38 -4.40 12.25
CA ARG A 237 7.49 -4.33 13.41
C ARG A 237 7.78 -3.16 14.36
N ARG A 238 9.01 -2.65 14.37
CA ARG A 238 9.44 -1.60 15.32
C ARG A 238 9.24 -0.18 14.81
N ARG A 239 8.65 0.05 13.64
CA ARG A 239 8.40 1.40 13.11
C ARG A 239 7.79 2.36 14.14
N ASP A 240 6.75 1.94 14.85
CA ASP A 240 6.07 2.79 15.82
C ASP A 240 6.88 2.98 17.10
N PHE A 241 7.69 1.99 17.47
CA PHE A 241 8.66 2.14 18.57
C PHE A 241 9.68 3.24 18.26
N TYR A 242 10.28 3.23 17.05
CA TYR A 242 11.21 4.28 16.63
C TYR A 242 10.57 5.67 16.66
N ARG A 243 9.33 5.78 16.19
CA ARG A 243 8.55 7.03 16.25
C ARG A 243 8.36 7.52 17.69
N ARG A 244 7.93 6.64 18.60
CA ARG A 244 7.70 6.99 20.02
C ARG A 244 8.96 7.47 20.73
N VAL A 245 10.12 6.90 20.41
CA VAL A 245 11.40 7.29 21.03
C VAL A 245 12.13 8.40 20.26
N GLY A 246 11.49 9.00 19.25
CA GLY A 246 12.05 10.11 18.46
C GLY A 246 13.28 9.74 17.62
N LYS A 247 13.48 8.46 17.30
CA LYS A 247 14.64 7.99 16.51
C LYS A 247 14.26 7.74 15.06
N ALA A 248 15.20 8.02 14.16
CA ALA A 248 15.04 7.72 12.74
C ALA A 248 14.90 6.20 12.53
N TRP A 249 13.82 5.78 11.86
CA TRP A 249 13.57 4.38 11.53
C TRP A 249 14.46 3.95 10.36
N LYS A 250 15.70 3.55 10.69
CA LYS A 250 16.74 3.16 9.73
C LYS A 250 17.46 1.89 10.23
N ARG A 251 17.90 1.06 9.29
CA ARG A 251 18.71 -0.15 9.52
C ARG A 251 19.78 -0.25 8.45
N GLY A 252 21.03 -0.49 8.86
CA GLY A 252 22.17 -0.63 7.95
C GLY A 252 22.66 -2.07 7.94
N TYR A 253 23.00 -2.57 6.75
CA TYR A 253 23.61 -3.87 6.51
C TYR A 253 24.89 -3.67 5.71
N LEU A 254 25.94 -4.40 6.06
CA LEU A 254 27.19 -4.46 5.28
C LEU A 254 27.33 -5.87 4.73
N LEU A 255 27.29 -6.00 3.41
CA LEU A 255 27.48 -7.26 2.70
C LEU A 255 28.89 -7.26 2.10
N TYR A 256 29.75 -8.18 2.56
CA TYR A 256 31.12 -8.29 2.08
C TYR A 256 31.44 -9.73 1.69
N GLY A 257 32.44 -9.88 0.81
CA GLY A 257 32.89 -11.17 0.30
C GLY A 257 33.28 -11.10 -1.18
N PRO A 258 33.90 -12.16 -1.72
CA PRO A 258 34.37 -12.20 -3.10
C PRO A 258 33.30 -11.81 -4.14
N PRO A 259 33.69 -11.28 -5.32
CA PRO A 259 32.75 -11.05 -6.41
C PRO A 259 32.05 -12.36 -6.79
N GLY A 260 30.79 -12.27 -7.23
CA GLY A 260 29.99 -13.45 -7.64
C GLY A 260 29.37 -14.27 -6.50
N THR A 261 29.52 -13.86 -5.24
CA THR A 261 28.91 -14.55 -4.06
C THR A 261 27.43 -14.24 -3.82
N GLY A 262 26.75 -13.60 -4.78
CA GLY A 262 25.30 -13.36 -4.69
C GLY A 262 24.86 -12.19 -3.81
N LYS A 263 25.75 -11.24 -3.47
CA LYS A 263 25.42 -10.05 -2.65
C LYS A 263 24.24 -9.25 -3.23
N SER A 264 24.29 -8.89 -4.51
CA SER A 264 23.21 -8.15 -5.18
C SER A 264 21.92 -9.00 -5.29
N SER A 265 22.05 -10.33 -5.45
CA SER A 265 20.89 -11.23 -5.40
C SER A 265 20.25 -11.28 -4.02
N LEU A 266 21.03 -11.21 -2.94
CA LEU A 266 20.53 -11.11 -1.57
C LEU A 266 19.76 -9.81 -1.34
N ILE A 267 20.27 -8.68 -1.83
CA ILE A 267 19.55 -7.40 -1.80
C ILE A 267 18.19 -7.52 -2.52
N ALA A 268 18.17 -8.14 -3.70
CA ALA A 268 16.93 -8.37 -4.43
C ALA A 268 15.95 -9.28 -3.66
N ALA A 269 16.44 -10.32 -2.99
CA ALA A 269 15.60 -11.16 -2.14
C ALA A 269 15.04 -10.40 -0.92
N MET A 270 15.85 -9.56 -0.28
CA MET A 270 15.40 -8.68 0.81
C MET A 270 14.32 -7.71 0.32
N ALA A 271 14.51 -7.10 -0.86
CA ALA A 271 13.54 -6.19 -1.48
C ALA A 271 12.20 -6.91 -1.78
N ASN A 272 12.28 -8.11 -2.35
CA ASN A 272 11.11 -8.94 -2.66
C ASN A 272 10.36 -9.42 -1.42
N TYR A 273 11.09 -9.73 -0.34
CA TYR A 273 10.55 -10.12 0.95
C TYR A 273 9.85 -8.95 1.66
N LEU A 274 10.52 -7.80 1.73
CA LEU A 274 10.00 -6.60 2.39
C LEU A 274 8.97 -5.82 1.56
N LYS A 275 8.88 -6.08 0.24
CA LYS A 275 8.19 -5.24 -0.74
C LYS A 275 8.72 -3.80 -0.78
N PHE A 276 10.03 -3.64 -0.58
CA PHE A 276 10.68 -2.32 -0.56
C PHE A 276 11.31 -2.00 -1.91
N ASN A 277 11.14 -0.76 -2.37
CA ASN A 277 11.80 -0.28 -3.60
C ASN A 277 13.32 -0.25 -3.41
N VAL A 278 14.09 -0.61 -4.44
CA VAL A 278 15.55 -0.58 -4.41
C VAL A 278 16.04 0.69 -5.07
N TYR A 279 16.94 1.41 -4.41
CA TYR A 279 17.62 2.59 -4.94
C TYR A 279 19.10 2.26 -5.04
N ASP A 280 19.58 2.15 -6.27
CA ASP A 280 20.97 1.85 -6.57
C ASP A 280 21.77 3.15 -6.71
N LEU A 281 22.63 3.40 -5.73
CA LEU A 281 23.43 4.61 -5.61
C LEU A 281 24.89 4.32 -5.93
N GLU A 282 25.28 4.65 -7.16
CA GLU A 282 26.67 4.61 -7.59
C GLU A 282 27.41 5.87 -7.13
N LEU A 283 28.21 5.75 -6.06
CA LEU A 283 28.92 6.90 -5.47
C LEU A 283 29.88 7.57 -6.45
N ALA A 284 30.51 6.80 -7.34
CA ALA A 284 31.45 7.31 -8.35
C ALA A 284 30.81 8.36 -9.30
N SER A 285 29.50 8.28 -9.52
CA SER A 285 28.76 9.19 -10.40
C SER A 285 28.35 10.54 -9.73
N ILE A 286 28.63 10.70 -8.43
CA ILE A 286 28.17 11.83 -7.62
C ILE A 286 29.31 12.81 -7.37
N SER A 287 29.31 13.93 -8.09
CA SER A 287 30.35 14.97 -8.01
C SER A 287 30.16 16.00 -6.89
N SER A 288 29.03 16.00 -6.17
CA SER A 288 28.73 17.03 -5.16
C SER A 288 27.87 16.52 -4.01
N ASN A 289 28.22 16.97 -2.79
CA ASN A 289 27.44 16.73 -1.56
C ASN A 289 25.99 17.23 -1.66
N SER A 290 25.75 18.31 -2.40
CA SER A 290 24.39 18.84 -2.61
C SER A 290 23.55 17.88 -3.45
N LYS A 291 24.16 17.26 -4.47
CA LYS A 291 23.51 16.25 -5.31
C LYS A 291 23.21 14.98 -4.51
N LEU A 292 24.16 14.52 -3.67
CA LEU A 292 23.94 13.40 -2.75
C LEU A 292 22.77 13.68 -1.80
N ARG A 293 22.74 14.85 -1.16
CA ARG A 293 21.63 15.25 -0.27
C ARG A 293 20.29 15.24 -0.99
N ASN A 294 20.23 15.77 -2.21
CA ASN A 294 19.00 15.77 -3.01
C ASN A 294 18.53 14.34 -3.36
N LEU A 295 19.46 13.44 -3.69
CA LEU A 295 19.14 12.02 -3.95
C LEU A 295 18.59 11.31 -2.71
N LEU A 296 19.20 11.55 -1.54
CA LEU A 296 18.76 10.98 -0.28
C LEU A 296 17.37 11.51 0.14
N VAL A 297 17.09 12.80 -0.08
CA VAL A 297 15.78 13.40 0.25
C VAL A 297 14.69 12.95 -0.73
N SER A 298 15.03 12.73 -2.00
CA SER A 298 14.09 12.23 -3.01
C SER A 298 13.84 10.72 -2.96
N THR A 299 14.53 10.00 -2.07
CA THR A 299 14.29 8.57 -1.85
C THR A 299 12.95 8.36 -1.14
N SER A 300 12.08 7.51 -1.70
CA SER A 300 10.76 7.24 -1.12
C SER A 300 10.84 6.41 0.18
N ASN A 301 9.82 6.51 1.03
CA ASN A 301 9.67 5.66 2.21
C ASN A 301 9.53 4.17 1.80
N ARG A 302 9.85 3.24 2.73
CA ARG A 302 9.85 1.78 2.48
C ARG A 302 10.74 1.41 1.30
N SER A 303 12.02 1.79 1.40
CA SER A 303 13.05 1.59 0.38
C SER A 303 14.31 0.97 0.97
N ILE A 304 15.10 0.34 0.09
CA ILE A 304 16.45 -0.14 0.34
C ILE A 304 17.38 0.73 -0.49
N LEU A 305 18.26 1.49 0.16
CA LEU A 305 19.33 2.22 -0.51
C LEU A 305 20.57 1.33 -0.57
N VAL A 306 21.02 1.04 -1.78
CA VAL A 306 22.22 0.26 -2.07
C VAL A 306 23.33 1.23 -2.38
N ILE A 307 24.47 1.02 -1.74
CA ILE A 307 25.70 1.76 -1.98
C ILE A 307 26.75 0.72 -2.33
N GLU A 308 27.07 0.60 -3.62
CA GLU A 308 28.08 -0.33 -4.11
C GLU A 308 29.49 0.28 -4.04
N ASP A 309 30.52 -0.57 -4.03
CA ASP A 309 31.94 -0.22 -4.12
C ASP A 309 32.42 0.89 -3.17
N ILE A 310 32.03 0.78 -1.89
CA ILE A 310 32.46 1.73 -0.84
C ILE A 310 33.98 1.77 -0.65
N ASP A 311 34.67 0.66 -0.91
CA ASP A 311 36.12 0.50 -0.83
C ASP A 311 36.85 1.29 -1.93
N CYS A 312 36.31 1.34 -3.15
CA CYS A 312 36.88 2.11 -4.26
C CYS A 312 36.88 3.63 -4.03
N SER A 313 36.03 4.15 -3.14
CA SER A 313 35.90 5.60 -2.91
C SER A 313 36.93 6.17 -1.91
N VAL A 314 37.50 5.34 -1.04
CA VAL A 314 38.37 5.78 0.07
C VAL A 314 39.82 5.95 -0.38
N GLU A 315 40.28 5.23 -1.41
CA GLU A 315 41.67 5.31 -1.91
C GLU A 315 42.05 6.68 -2.51
N LEU A 316 41.08 7.57 -2.76
CA LEU A 316 41.34 8.93 -3.25
C LEU A 316 41.84 9.90 -2.16
N GLN A 317 41.69 9.59 -0.87
CA GLN A 317 42.16 10.47 0.21
C GLN A 317 43.56 10.13 0.75
N ASP A 318 43.94 8.84 0.80
CA ASP A 318 45.24 8.43 1.37
C ASP A 318 46.45 8.64 0.44
N ARG A 319 46.22 8.86 -0.86
CA ARG A 319 47.31 9.15 -1.82
C ARG A 319 47.71 10.63 -1.90
N GLN A 320 46.90 11.56 -1.36
CA GLN A 320 47.26 12.99 -1.30
C GLN A 320 47.99 13.35 0.00
N SER A 321 47.69 12.69 1.10
CA SER A 321 48.39 12.87 2.39
C SER A 321 49.80 12.25 2.39
N SER A 322 50.02 11.16 1.65
CA SER A 322 51.33 10.51 1.52
C SER A 322 52.33 11.26 0.62
N ARG A 323 51.87 12.04 -0.37
CA ARG A 323 52.78 12.81 -1.25
C ARG A 323 53.31 14.11 -0.66
N ILE A 324 52.73 14.61 0.42
CA ILE A 324 53.17 15.85 1.07
C ILE A 324 54.28 15.59 2.10
N LEU A 325 54.41 14.35 2.61
CA LEU A 325 55.44 13.98 3.58
C LEU A 325 56.77 13.55 2.94
N ASP A 326 56.78 13.18 1.65
CA ASP A 326 58.00 12.75 0.95
C ASP A 326 58.81 13.93 0.34
N HIS A 327 58.22 15.11 0.19
CA HIS A 327 58.93 16.29 -0.35
C HIS A 327 59.56 17.21 0.69
N SER A 328 59.36 16.96 1.99
CA SER A 328 59.99 17.74 3.07
C SER A 328 61.29 17.11 3.60
N ASN A 329 61.66 15.90 3.19
CA ASN A 329 62.83 15.17 3.71
C ASN A 329 63.99 14.99 2.71
N SER A 330 63.93 15.52 1.49
CA SER A 330 65.01 15.36 0.49
C SER A 330 65.94 16.58 0.33
N SER A 331 65.90 17.55 1.25
CA SER A 331 66.69 18.79 1.15
C SER A 331 67.63 19.03 2.34
N GLN A 332 68.19 17.97 2.95
CA GLN A 332 69.42 18.04 3.74
C GLN A 332 70.09 16.65 3.71
N VAL A 333 71.24 16.57 3.04
CA VAL A 333 72.41 15.67 3.25
C VAL A 333 73.05 15.43 1.88
N GLY A 334 74.27 15.95 1.70
CA GLY A 334 75.19 15.63 0.60
C GLY A 334 75.54 16.82 -0.27
#